data_AF-A0AAF0ESQ0-F1
#
_entry.id   AF-A0AAF0ESQ0-F1
#
_cell.length_a   1.000
_cell.length_b   1.000
_cell.length_c   1.000
_cell.angle_alpha   90.00
_cell.angle_beta   90.00
_cell.angle_gamma   90.00
#
_symmetry.space_group_name_H-M   'P 1'
#
loop_
_entity.id
_entity.type
_entity.pdbx_description
1 polymer ?
#
loop_
_entity_poly.entity_id
_entity_poly.type
_entity_poly.pdbx_seq_one_letter_code
_entity_poly.pdbx_strand_id
1 'polypeptide(L)'
;MSQDNVVLIDVYICPTCEAHTPTRTSYKPRCARTGCKKAARPPISRYCSDACGIAAVYARAKATSARQELYTQVASANNRRGTAEWHGTWPEEARQQAASRSEAIAAAQTALDVIEIRARILQHAEDRQTSLVGDSGPLCGFDERLCWSDEALKRWADAGGSLDESGPKPSTEPGTEPGTGTGTGLVCEVPKRKCKRHTDWSVIRGTDVEVNREMQTQLLAELSEQVCSA
;
A
#
# COMPACT_ATOMS: atom_id res chain seq x y z
N MET A 1 8.80 -56.23 9.50
CA MET A 1 8.34 -54.93 8.97
C MET A 1 7.97 -54.05 10.16
N SER A 2 8.51 -52.83 10.28
CA SER A 2 8.05 -51.92 11.36
C SER A 2 6.60 -51.52 11.08
N GLN A 3 5.79 -51.46 12.14
CA GLN A 3 4.36 -51.15 12.06
C GLN A 3 4.09 -49.80 11.37
N ASP A 4 5.06 -48.89 11.44
CA ASP A 4 5.06 -47.58 10.78
C ASP A 4 5.08 -47.63 9.24
N ASN A 5 5.61 -48.70 8.64
CA ASN A 5 5.70 -48.83 7.18
C ASN A 5 4.40 -49.35 6.55
N VAL A 6 3.51 -49.95 7.35
CA VAL A 6 2.23 -50.49 6.87
C VAL A 6 1.33 -49.37 6.32
N VAL A 7 1.36 -48.20 6.97
CA VAL A 7 0.57 -47.00 6.58
C VAL A 7 1.02 -46.40 5.23
N LEU A 8 2.17 -46.83 4.74
CA LEU A 8 2.75 -46.35 3.49
C LEU A 8 2.58 -47.32 2.34
N ILE A 9 2.04 -48.52 2.56
CA ILE A 9 1.85 -49.47 1.47
C ILE A 9 0.85 -48.88 0.48
N ASP A 10 1.27 -48.77 -0.78
CA ASP A 10 0.44 -48.33 -1.89
C ASP A 10 -0.24 -49.53 -2.53
N VAL A 11 0.56 -50.51 -2.96
CA VAL A 11 0.11 -51.81 -3.45
C VAL A 11 0.86 -52.89 -2.68
N TYR A 12 0.12 -53.77 -2.01
CA TYR A 12 0.69 -54.94 -1.32
C TYR A 12 0.75 -56.14 -2.25
N ILE A 13 1.92 -56.77 -2.35
CA ILE A 13 2.12 -58.06 -3.01
C ILE A 13 2.55 -59.07 -1.93
N CYS A 14 1.83 -60.18 -1.81
CA CYS A 14 2.19 -61.19 -0.81
C CYS A 14 3.47 -61.95 -1.21
N PRO A 15 4.22 -62.51 -0.24
CA PRO A 15 5.51 -63.16 -0.51
C PRO A 15 5.43 -64.29 -1.55
N THR A 16 4.32 -65.02 -1.58
CA THR A 16 4.08 -66.09 -2.57
C THR A 16 3.96 -65.51 -3.98
N CYS A 17 3.13 -64.47 -4.17
CA CYS A 17 2.97 -63.85 -5.48
C CYS A 17 4.23 -63.09 -5.93
N GLU A 18 4.99 -62.50 -4.99
CA GLU A 18 6.24 -61.80 -5.26
C GLU A 18 7.33 -62.76 -5.81
N ALA A 19 7.31 -64.03 -5.40
CA ALA A 19 8.22 -65.06 -5.90
C ALA A 19 7.92 -65.50 -7.35
N HIS A 20 6.66 -65.39 -7.78
CA HIS A 20 6.21 -65.86 -9.09
C HIS A 20 5.95 -64.74 -10.10
N THR A 21 6.06 -63.48 -9.68
CA THR A 21 5.80 -62.33 -10.55
C THR A 21 6.91 -61.28 -10.41
N PRO A 22 7.13 -60.43 -11.43
CA PRO A 22 8.04 -59.29 -11.32
C PRO A 22 7.47 -58.14 -10.45
N THR A 23 6.23 -58.26 -9.98
CA THR A 23 5.59 -57.22 -9.17
C THR A 23 6.13 -57.22 -7.74
N ARG A 24 6.27 -56.03 -7.17
CA ARG A 24 6.81 -55.81 -5.82
C ARG A 24 5.86 -54.92 -5.04
N THR A 25 5.84 -55.05 -3.72
CA THR A 25 5.07 -54.14 -2.86
C THR A 25 5.58 -52.71 -3.05
N SER A 26 4.70 -51.79 -3.44
CA SER A 26 5.01 -50.37 -3.63
C SER A 26 4.61 -49.56 -2.40
N TYR A 27 5.27 -48.41 -2.22
CA TYR A 27 5.05 -47.55 -1.05
C TYR A 27 4.81 -46.10 -1.47
N LYS A 28 3.82 -45.46 -0.83
CA LYS A 28 3.55 -44.03 -0.93
C LYS A 28 4.67 -43.22 -0.24
N PRO A 29 5.02 -42.04 -0.77
CA PRO A 29 5.95 -41.15 -0.10
C PRO A 29 5.40 -40.70 1.26
N ARG A 30 6.28 -40.51 2.24
CA ARG A 30 5.91 -39.99 3.56
C ARG A 30 5.54 -38.51 3.50
N CYS A 31 4.68 -38.10 4.42
CA CYS A 31 4.34 -36.70 4.66
C CYS A 31 5.60 -35.89 4.98
N ALA A 32 5.77 -34.75 4.30
CA ALA A 32 6.94 -33.88 4.45
C ALA A 32 6.99 -33.09 5.78
N ARG A 33 6.02 -33.26 6.68
CA ARG A 33 6.05 -32.63 8.01
C ARG A 33 6.96 -33.46 8.92
N THR A 34 7.94 -32.81 9.54
CA THR A 34 8.86 -33.44 10.50
C THR A 34 8.09 -34.18 11.60
N GLY A 35 8.43 -35.45 11.81
CA GLY A 35 7.77 -36.33 12.79
C GLY A 35 6.46 -36.96 12.34
N CYS A 36 5.94 -36.66 11.14
CA CYS A 36 4.75 -37.33 10.61
C CYS A 36 5.11 -38.60 9.85
N LYS A 37 4.41 -39.72 10.13
CA LYS A 37 4.64 -41.02 9.48
C LYS A 37 3.56 -41.40 8.44
N LYS A 38 2.57 -40.54 8.22
CA LYS A 38 1.47 -40.79 7.28
C LYS A 38 1.92 -40.61 5.83
N ALA A 39 1.22 -41.23 4.88
CA ALA A 39 1.46 -41.05 3.44
C ALA A 39 1.08 -39.63 2.97
N ALA A 40 1.86 -39.06 2.05
CA ALA A 40 1.55 -37.82 1.36
C ALA A 40 0.46 -38.02 0.28
N ARG A 41 -0.04 -36.92 -0.30
CA ARG A 41 -1.10 -36.92 -1.34
C ARG A 41 -0.56 -36.39 -2.69
N PRO A 42 0.48 -36.99 -3.30
CA PRO A 42 0.96 -36.55 -4.61
C PRO A 42 -0.11 -36.81 -5.71
N PRO A 43 -0.15 -36.01 -6.78
CA PRO A 43 0.68 -34.82 -7.02
C PRO A 43 0.20 -33.57 -6.24
N ILE A 44 -0.99 -33.62 -5.65
CA ILE A 44 -1.71 -32.47 -5.10
C ILE A 44 -0.97 -31.86 -3.89
N SER A 45 -0.37 -32.68 -3.03
CA SER A 45 0.32 -32.19 -1.83
C SER A 45 1.42 -33.13 -1.34
N ARG A 46 2.51 -32.54 -0.85
CA ARG A 46 3.57 -33.24 -0.10
C ARG A 46 3.17 -33.61 1.33
N TYR A 47 1.95 -33.27 1.74
CA TYR A 47 1.45 -33.48 3.10
C TYR A 47 0.23 -34.40 3.12
N CYS A 48 0.09 -35.18 4.18
CA CYS A 48 -1.06 -36.06 4.37
C CYS A 48 -2.38 -35.31 4.62
N SER A 49 -2.31 -34.05 5.07
CA SER A 49 -3.47 -33.19 5.35
C SER A 49 -3.07 -31.72 5.32
N ASP A 50 -4.05 -30.84 5.20
CA ASP A 50 -3.83 -29.38 5.17
C ASP A 50 -3.28 -28.91 6.52
N ALA A 51 -3.77 -29.45 7.63
CA ALA A 51 -3.21 -29.21 8.97
C ALA A 51 -1.71 -29.54 9.06
N CYS A 52 -1.25 -30.64 8.45
CA CYS A 52 0.18 -30.95 8.41
C CYS A 52 0.96 -29.98 7.51
N GLY A 53 0.37 -29.52 6.42
CA GLY A 53 0.95 -28.50 5.55
C GLY A 53 1.10 -27.16 6.26
N ILE A 54 0.02 -26.68 6.90
CA ILE A 54 -0.01 -25.44 7.68
C ILE A 54 1.00 -25.50 8.82
N ALA A 55 1.03 -26.60 9.59
CA ALA A 55 2.00 -26.76 10.67
C ALA A 55 3.46 -26.71 10.17
N ALA A 56 3.73 -27.28 8.99
CA ALA A 56 5.05 -27.21 8.38
C ALA A 56 5.41 -25.80 7.90
N VAL A 57 4.45 -25.05 7.33
CA VAL A 57 4.62 -23.63 6.96
C VAL A 57 4.87 -22.79 8.22
N TYR A 58 4.07 -22.97 9.27
CA TYR A 58 4.19 -22.23 10.51
C TYR A 58 5.52 -22.50 11.22
N ALA A 59 5.96 -23.77 11.26
CA ALA A 59 7.27 -24.12 11.81
C ALA A 59 8.42 -23.46 11.03
N ARG A 60 8.32 -23.40 9.69
CA ARG A 60 9.27 -22.65 8.87
C ARG A 60 9.20 -21.16 9.20
N ALA A 61 8.03 -20.54 9.20
CA ALA A 61 7.85 -19.12 9.51
C ALA A 61 8.40 -18.76 10.90
N LYS A 62 8.19 -19.60 11.92
CA LYS A 62 8.74 -19.40 13.26
C LYS A 62 10.27 -19.55 13.30
N ALA A 63 10.84 -20.50 12.58
CA ALA A 63 12.29 -20.57 12.37
C ALA A 63 12.82 -19.38 11.56
N THR A 64 11.96 -18.78 10.73
CA THR A 64 12.22 -17.59 9.91
C THR A 64 12.18 -16.30 10.75
N SER A 65 11.74 -16.32 12.01
CA SER A 65 11.89 -15.15 12.91
C SER A 65 13.37 -14.84 13.19
N ALA A 66 14.24 -15.85 13.20
CA ALA A 66 15.70 -15.68 13.18
C ALA A 66 16.23 -15.10 11.85
N ARG A 67 15.34 -15.00 10.85
CA ARG A 67 15.59 -14.41 9.53
C ARG A 67 15.17 -12.94 9.48
N GLN A 68 14.61 -12.35 10.54
CA GLN A 68 14.40 -10.89 10.64
C GLN A 68 15.74 -10.14 10.65
N GLU A 69 16.75 -10.68 11.34
CA GLU A 69 18.14 -10.21 11.29
C GLU A 69 18.78 -10.43 9.91
N LEU A 70 18.40 -11.52 9.23
CA LEU A 70 18.74 -11.71 7.82
C LEU A 70 17.92 -10.81 6.90
N TYR A 71 16.72 -10.35 7.27
CA TYR A 71 15.91 -9.46 6.45
C TYR A 71 16.48 -8.06 6.47
N THR A 72 16.98 -7.56 7.60
CA THR A 72 17.75 -6.30 7.61
C THR A 72 19.06 -6.47 6.83
N GLN A 73 19.77 -7.59 6.99
CA GLN A 73 20.96 -7.88 6.18
C GLN A 73 20.65 -8.05 4.69
N VAL A 74 19.56 -8.70 4.29
CA VAL A 74 19.16 -8.94 2.88
C VAL A 74 18.48 -7.71 2.27
N ALA A 75 17.73 -6.93 3.04
CA ALA A 75 17.22 -5.62 2.61
C ALA A 75 18.38 -4.63 2.43
N SER A 76 19.42 -4.72 3.26
CA SER A 76 20.68 -3.97 3.06
C SER A 76 21.61 -4.61 2.01
N ALA A 77 21.48 -5.92 1.77
CA ALA A 77 22.27 -6.62 0.76
C ALA A 77 21.62 -6.40 -0.59
N ASN A 78 22.26 -5.56 -1.40
CA ASN A 78 21.92 -5.38 -2.79
C ASN A 78 21.92 -6.76 -3.50
N ASN A 79 20.74 -7.34 -3.73
CA ASN A 79 20.55 -8.67 -4.34
C ASN A 79 20.87 -8.70 -5.85
N ARG A 80 21.67 -7.73 -6.34
CA ARG A 80 22.21 -7.67 -7.71
C ARG A 80 23.42 -8.58 -7.91
N ARG A 81 23.40 -9.80 -7.36
CA ARG A 81 24.42 -10.83 -7.66
C ARG A 81 23.93 -11.91 -8.62
N GLY A 82 22.90 -11.60 -9.41
CA GLY A 82 22.95 -11.91 -10.83
C GLY A 82 23.16 -10.58 -11.55
N THR A 83 24.36 -10.32 -12.06
CA THR A 83 24.53 -9.27 -13.05
C THR A 83 23.90 -9.78 -14.34
N ALA A 84 22.64 -9.38 -14.58
CA ALA A 84 22.13 -9.37 -15.94
C ALA A 84 22.93 -8.30 -16.68
N GLU A 85 24.07 -8.70 -17.26
CA GLU A 85 24.79 -7.85 -18.19
C GLU A 85 23.98 -7.82 -19.49
N TRP A 86 23.27 -6.72 -19.70
CA TRP A 86 22.78 -6.37 -21.01
C TRP A 86 24.00 -6.17 -21.91
N HIS A 87 24.29 -7.16 -22.76
CA HIS A 87 25.27 -7.00 -23.83
C HIS A 87 24.68 -6.08 -24.90
N GLY A 88 24.90 -4.78 -24.70
CA GLY A 88 24.47 -3.72 -25.61
C GLY A 88 24.26 -2.41 -24.87
N THR A 89 24.66 -1.28 -25.47
CA THR A 89 24.19 0.02 -25.02
C THR A 89 22.70 0.10 -25.33
N TRP A 90 21.85 0.23 -24.31
CA TRP A 90 20.48 0.70 -24.51
C TRP A 90 20.51 1.89 -25.46
N PRO A 91 19.69 1.90 -26.53
CA PRO A 91 19.57 3.06 -27.38
C PRO A 91 19.31 4.30 -26.51
N GLU A 92 19.89 5.43 -26.89
CA GLU A 92 19.73 6.67 -26.14
C GLU A 92 18.24 7.02 -25.93
N GLU A 93 17.41 6.72 -26.92
CA GLU A 93 15.95 6.82 -26.86
C GLU A 93 15.32 6.00 -25.72
N ALA A 94 15.77 4.76 -25.53
CA ALA A 94 15.25 3.89 -24.46
C ALA A 94 15.65 4.40 -23.07
N ARG A 95 16.84 5.00 -22.93
CA ARG A 95 17.27 5.65 -21.68
C ARG A 95 16.45 6.89 -21.38
N GLN A 96 16.23 7.74 -22.39
CA GLN A 96 15.41 8.94 -22.27
C GLN A 96 13.97 8.60 -21.91
N GLN A 97 13.40 7.56 -22.54
CA GLN A 97 12.05 7.09 -22.22
C GLN A 97 11.96 6.53 -20.80
N ALA A 98 12.95 5.75 -20.36
CA ALA A 98 12.99 5.24 -18.98
C ALA A 98 13.13 6.38 -17.94
N ALA A 99 13.97 7.40 -18.23
CA ALA A 99 14.14 8.57 -17.37
C ALA A 99 12.85 9.40 -17.28
N SER A 100 12.23 9.72 -18.43
CA SER A 100 10.95 10.44 -18.49
C SER A 100 9.85 9.70 -17.74
N ARG A 101 9.78 8.37 -17.88
CA ARG A 101 8.81 7.56 -17.13
C ARG A 101 9.06 7.60 -15.62
N SER A 102 10.32 7.48 -15.21
CA SER A 102 10.69 7.56 -13.79
C SER A 102 10.30 8.91 -13.19
N GLU A 103 10.49 9.99 -13.94
CA GLU A 103 10.08 11.33 -13.54
C GLU A 103 8.56 11.46 -13.45
N ALA A 104 7.82 10.93 -14.43
CA ALA A 104 6.35 10.92 -14.42
C ALA A 104 5.77 10.13 -13.24
N ILE A 105 6.36 8.98 -12.90
CA ILE A 105 5.97 8.18 -11.73
C ILE A 105 6.21 8.99 -10.44
N ALA A 106 7.38 9.60 -10.30
CA ALA A 106 7.70 10.41 -9.11
C ALA A 106 6.78 11.64 -8.99
N ALA A 107 6.41 12.26 -10.11
CA ALA A 107 5.47 13.37 -10.14
C ALA A 107 4.06 12.95 -9.71
N ALA A 108 3.54 11.83 -10.24
CA ALA A 108 2.23 11.32 -9.87
C ALA A 108 2.15 10.86 -8.41
N GLN A 109 3.22 10.26 -7.88
CA GLN A 109 3.35 9.95 -6.44
C GLN A 109 3.33 11.22 -5.58
N THR A 110 4.09 12.23 -5.97
CA THR A 110 4.09 13.53 -5.26
C THR A 110 2.71 14.19 -5.29
N ALA A 111 1.97 14.09 -6.40
CA ALA A 111 0.61 14.59 -6.52
C ALA A 111 -0.35 13.84 -5.58
N LEU A 112 -0.23 12.51 -5.46
CA LEU A 112 -1.02 11.72 -4.52
C LEU A 112 -0.77 12.12 -3.06
N ASP A 113 0.48 12.36 -2.66
CA ASP A 113 0.80 12.84 -1.30
C ASP A 113 0.07 14.17 -1.00
N VAL A 114 0.06 15.08 -1.96
CA VAL A 114 -0.64 16.37 -1.83
C VAL A 114 -2.16 16.18 -1.78
N ILE A 115 -2.71 15.31 -2.61
CA ILE A 115 -4.14 14.96 -2.59
C ILE A 115 -4.54 14.37 -1.24
N GLU A 116 -3.68 13.55 -0.62
CA GLU A 116 -3.92 13.01 0.72
C GLU A 116 -3.91 14.10 1.80
N ILE A 117 -2.99 15.06 1.73
CA ILE A 117 -2.99 16.24 2.61
C ILE A 117 -4.30 17.03 2.44
N ARG A 118 -4.73 17.29 1.20
CA ARG A 118 -5.98 18.00 0.90
C ARG A 118 -7.20 17.24 1.41
N ALA A 119 -7.21 15.91 1.27
CA ALA A 119 -8.27 15.05 1.80
C ALA A 119 -8.36 15.11 3.34
N ARG A 120 -7.23 15.15 4.04
CA ARG A 120 -7.22 15.34 5.50
C ARG A 120 -7.81 16.70 5.89
N ILE A 121 -7.41 17.78 5.22
CA ILE A 121 -7.96 19.12 5.49
C ILE A 121 -9.48 19.13 5.25
N LEU A 122 -9.94 18.52 4.16
CA LEU A 122 -11.37 18.41 3.82
C LEU A 122 -12.13 17.71 4.95
N GLN A 123 -11.65 16.55 5.41
CA GLN A 123 -12.27 15.80 6.51
C GLN A 123 -12.40 16.67 7.76
N HIS A 124 -11.32 17.33 8.18
CA HIS A 124 -11.34 18.22 9.34
C HIS A 124 -12.31 19.41 9.15
N ALA A 125 -12.41 19.95 7.94
CA ALA A 125 -13.35 21.03 7.63
C ALA A 125 -14.82 20.57 7.69
N GLU A 126 -15.12 19.36 7.25
CA GLU A 126 -16.44 18.74 7.34
C GLU A 126 -16.82 18.42 8.79
N ASP A 127 -15.88 17.89 9.56
CA ASP A 127 -16.05 17.63 11.00
C ASP A 127 -16.36 18.94 11.74
N ARG A 128 -15.69 20.05 11.40
CA ARG A 128 -16.03 21.37 11.95
C ARG A 128 -17.41 21.86 11.54
N GLN A 129 -17.82 21.64 10.30
CA GLN A 129 -19.15 22.03 9.82
C GLN A 129 -20.27 21.29 10.56
N THR A 130 -20.03 20.05 10.99
CA THR A 130 -21.00 19.24 11.74
C THR A 130 -20.91 19.44 13.25
N SER A 131 -19.72 19.68 13.78
CA SER A 131 -19.45 19.71 15.23
C SER A 131 -19.44 21.10 15.85
N LEU A 132 -19.08 22.16 15.10
CA LEU A 132 -19.05 23.53 15.61
C LEU A 132 -20.40 24.22 15.39
N VAL A 133 -21.12 24.40 16.50
CA VAL A 133 -22.38 25.15 16.54
C VAL A 133 -22.09 26.54 17.10
N GLY A 134 -22.23 27.57 16.28
CA GLY A 134 -22.24 28.95 16.76
C GLY A 134 -23.64 29.35 17.26
N ASP A 135 -23.77 30.57 17.80
CA ASP A 135 -25.04 31.10 18.32
C ASP A 135 -26.21 31.05 17.32
N SER A 136 -25.91 31.00 16.01
CA SER A 136 -26.88 30.96 14.91
C SER A 136 -26.95 29.60 14.20
N GLY A 137 -26.43 28.53 14.80
CA GLY A 137 -26.39 27.18 14.22
C GLY A 137 -25.02 26.79 13.64
N PRO A 138 -24.96 25.73 12.81
CA PRO A 138 -23.70 25.21 12.27
C PRO A 138 -22.94 26.27 11.47
N LEU A 139 -21.61 26.32 11.64
CA LEU A 139 -20.73 27.23 10.91
C LEU A 139 -20.40 26.70 9.50
N CYS A 140 -19.94 27.57 8.62
CA CYS A 140 -19.54 27.22 7.26
C CYS A 140 -18.39 26.19 7.27
N GLY A 141 -17.37 26.41 8.10
CA GLY A 141 -16.26 25.48 8.34
C GLY A 141 -15.21 25.40 7.23
N PHE A 142 -15.45 26.05 6.09
CA PHE A 142 -14.55 26.05 4.92
C PHE A 142 -13.13 26.45 5.31
N ASP A 143 -12.15 25.66 4.86
CA ASP A 143 -10.73 25.88 5.10
C ASP A 143 -10.07 26.43 3.83
N GLU A 144 -9.46 27.61 3.92
CA GLU A 144 -8.80 28.27 2.79
C GLU A 144 -7.64 27.44 2.22
N ARG A 145 -7.04 26.57 3.05
CA ARG A 145 -5.96 25.67 2.61
C ARG A 145 -6.41 24.69 1.52
N LEU A 146 -7.71 24.42 1.38
CA LEU A 146 -8.23 23.61 0.28
C LEU A 146 -7.98 24.24 -1.10
N CYS A 147 -7.81 25.56 -1.16
CA CYS A 147 -7.52 26.31 -2.38
C CYS A 147 -6.03 26.55 -2.62
N TRP A 148 -5.14 26.14 -1.73
CA TRP A 148 -3.70 26.34 -1.91
C TRP A 148 -3.19 25.53 -3.10
N SER A 149 -2.14 26.07 -3.74
CA SER A 149 -1.41 25.31 -4.76
C SER A 149 -0.76 24.08 -4.15
N ASP A 150 -0.49 23.07 -4.97
CA ASP A 150 0.11 21.83 -4.51
C ASP A 150 1.49 22.06 -3.88
N GLU A 151 2.27 23.01 -4.41
CA GLU A 151 3.56 23.40 -3.86
C GLU A 151 3.43 24.11 -2.52
N ALA A 152 2.43 24.98 -2.35
CA ALA A 152 2.17 25.66 -1.09
C ALA A 152 1.73 24.66 -0.01
N LEU A 153 0.83 23.74 -0.37
CA LEU A 153 0.34 22.71 0.54
C LEU A 153 1.43 21.74 0.96
N LYS A 154 2.27 21.33 0.01
CA LYS A 154 3.43 20.47 0.28
C LYS A 154 4.44 21.16 1.21
N ARG A 155 4.82 22.41 0.92
CA ARG A 155 5.74 23.17 1.80
C ARG A 155 5.22 23.29 3.23
N TRP A 156 3.93 23.54 3.38
CA TRP A 156 3.30 23.61 4.71
C TRP A 156 3.32 22.27 5.44
N ALA A 157 3.00 21.18 4.74
CA ALA A 157 3.05 19.84 5.32
C ALA A 157 4.48 19.43 5.70
N ASP A 158 5.47 19.70 4.83
CA ASP A 158 6.89 19.42 5.06
C ASP A 158 7.45 20.23 6.24
N ALA A 159 6.90 21.43 6.50
CA ALA A 159 7.23 22.26 7.65
C ALA A 159 6.58 21.78 8.97
N GLY A 160 5.87 20.65 8.97
CA GLY A 160 5.19 20.12 10.16
C GLY A 160 3.82 20.75 10.41
N GLY A 161 3.15 21.23 9.35
CA GLY A 161 1.84 21.86 9.42
C GLY A 161 0.80 21.06 10.20
N SER A 162 0.16 21.70 11.18
CA SER A 162 -0.84 21.11 12.05
C SER A 162 -2.28 21.49 11.64
N LEU A 163 -3.20 20.55 11.83
CA LEU A 163 -4.63 20.71 11.56
C LEU A 163 -5.40 21.25 12.78
N ASP A 164 -4.80 21.17 13.97
CA ASP A 164 -5.36 21.60 15.26
C ASP A 164 -5.12 23.08 15.59
N GLU A 165 -4.26 23.78 14.84
CA GLU A 165 -3.91 25.17 15.12
C GLU A 165 -4.97 26.16 14.58
N SER A 166 -5.57 26.90 15.52
CA SER A 166 -5.84 28.33 15.29
C SER A 166 -4.54 28.93 14.77
N GLY A 167 -4.51 29.29 13.48
CA GLY A 167 -3.28 29.49 12.72
C GLY A 167 -2.25 30.45 13.36
N PRO A 168 -0.99 30.44 12.87
CA PRO A 168 0.03 31.35 13.36
C PRO A 168 -0.49 32.79 13.35
N LYS A 169 -0.45 33.45 14.51
CA LYS A 169 -0.84 34.85 14.64
C LYS A 169 -0.02 35.67 13.64
N PRO A 170 -0.65 36.48 12.77
CA PRO A 170 0.10 37.35 11.88
C PRO A 170 0.95 38.28 12.72
N SER A 171 2.25 38.28 12.46
CA SER A 171 3.15 39.32 12.95
C SER A 171 2.66 40.64 12.40
N THR A 172 2.25 41.54 13.28
CA THR A 172 1.80 42.89 12.96
C THR A 172 2.95 43.70 12.38
N GLU A 173 3.09 43.72 11.06
CA GLU A 173 3.79 44.79 10.35
C GLU A 173 2.73 45.81 9.91
N PRO A 174 2.74 47.06 10.42
CA PRO A 174 1.73 48.05 10.11
C PRO A 174 2.08 48.77 8.79
N GLY A 175 1.31 48.51 7.73
CA GLY A 175 1.31 49.40 6.56
C GLY A 175 1.05 48.75 5.22
N THR A 176 -0.15 48.21 4.98
CA THR A 176 -0.66 48.04 3.61
C THR A 176 -2.17 48.23 3.61
N GLU A 177 -2.62 49.05 2.66
CA GLU A 177 -3.99 49.52 2.40
C GLU A 177 -5.04 48.40 2.27
N PRO A 178 -6.33 48.68 2.53
CA PRO A 178 -7.37 47.68 2.68
C PRO A 178 -7.89 47.16 1.32
N GLY A 179 -7.31 46.06 0.86
CA GLY A 179 -7.95 45.17 -0.12
C GLY A 179 -9.01 44.31 0.55
N THR A 180 -10.25 44.39 0.06
CA THR A 180 -11.45 43.66 0.48
C THR A 180 -11.21 42.18 0.77
N GLY A 181 -11.25 41.80 2.06
CA GLY A 181 -11.15 40.42 2.53
C GLY A 181 -11.21 40.31 4.05
N THR A 182 -12.31 40.73 4.67
CA THR A 182 -12.53 40.56 6.12
C THR A 182 -12.72 39.08 6.49
N GLY A 183 -11.71 38.51 7.15
CA GLY A 183 -11.77 37.21 7.82
C GLY A 183 -10.42 36.85 8.43
N THR A 184 -10.24 37.09 9.73
CA THR A 184 -9.00 36.96 10.50
C THR A 184 -8.60 35.50 10.82
N GLY A 185 -8.90 34.53 9.94
CA GLY A 185 -8.56 33.13 10.14
C GLY A 185 -8.71 32.28 8.87
N LEU A 186 -7.90 31.22 8.77
CA LEU A 186 -7.90 30.24 7.66
C LEU A 186 -9.23 29.47 7.52
N VAL A 187 -10.11 29.56 8.53
CA VAL A 187 -11.38 28.84 8.60
C VAL A 187 -12.54 29.82 8.57
N CYS A 188 -13.55 29.54 7.75
CA CYS A 188 -14.74 30.37 7.63
C CYS A 188 -15.72 30.13 8.80
N GLU A 189 -15.89 31.15 9.64
CA GLU A 189 -16.76 31.13 10.82
C GLU A 189 -18.18 31.68 10.56
N VAL A 190 -18.53 32.01 9.32
CA VAL A 190 -19.88 32.50 8.98
C VAL A 190 -20.89 31.37 9.17
N PRO A 191 -22.08 31.60 9.76
CA PRO A 191 -23.12 30.57 9.85
C PRO A 191 -23.43 29.96 8.49
N LYS A 192 -23.50 28.62 8.39
CA LYS A 192 -23.60 27.88 7.12
C LYS A 192 -24.73 28.40 6.23
N ARG A 193 -25.92 28.63 6.81
CA ARG A 193 -27.11 29.13 6.08
C ARG A 193 -26.96 30.57 5.57
N LYS A 194 -26.01 31.34 6.09
CA LYS A 194 -25.74 32.74 5.72
C LYS A 194 -24.50 32.87 4.82
N CYS A 195 -23.66 31.83 4.71
CA CYS A 195 -22.44 31.87 3.92
C CYS A 195 -22.75 31.60 2.43
N LYS A 196 -22.72 32.66 1.62
CA LYS A 196 -22.87 32.57 0.15
C LYS A 196 -21.54 32.38 -0.60
N ARG A 197 -20.40 32.57 0.08
CA ARG A 197 -19.07 32.52 -0.53
C ARG A 197 -18.57 31.09 -0.77
N HIS A 198 -18.96 30.18 0.10
CA HIS A 198 -18.57 28.77 0.03
C HIS A 198 -19.84 27.91 -0.03
N THR A 199 -20.70 28.16 -0.99
CA THR A 199 -21.87 27.31 -1.19
C THR A 199 -21.42 25.93 -1.67
N ASP A 200 -21.92 24.87 -1.03
CA ASP A 200 -21.63 23.46 -1.36
C ASP A 200 -20.14 23.09 -1.45
N TRP A 201 -19.29 23.83 -0.73
CA TRP A 201 -17.84 23.67 -0.79
C TRP A 201 -17.37 22.25 -0.46
N SER A 202 -18.04 21.55 0.46
CA SER A 202 -17.67 20.20 0.89
C SER A 202 -17.88 19.20 -0.24
N VAL A 203 -19.00 19.30 -0.97
CA VAL A 203 -19.29 18.47 -2.13
C VAL A 203 -18.32 18.76 -3.26
N ILE A 204 -18.14 20.04 -3.61
CA ILE A 204 -17.25 20.46 -4.70
C ILE A 204 -15.81 19.99 -4.44
N ARG A 205 -15.28 20.28 -3.23
CA ARG A 205 -13.91 19.90 -2.88
C ARG A 205 -13.75 18.39 -2.68
N GLY A 206 -14.78 17.69 -2.21
CA GLY A 206 -14.81 16.23 -2.14
C GLY A 206 -14.67 15.60 -3.52
N THR A 207 -15.50 16.04 -4.47
CA THR A 207 -15.42 15.58 -5.86
C THR A 207 -14.07 15.93 -6.49
N ASP A 208 -13.55 17.15 -6.29
CA ASP A 208 -12.22 17.52 -6.79
C ASP A 208 -11.13 16.56 -6.27
N VAL A 209 -11.12 16.25 -4.98
CA VAL A 209 -10.14 15.36 -4.36
C VAL A 209 -10.27 13.93 -4.90
N GLU A 210 -11.49 13.43 -5.07
CA GLU A 210 -11.75 12.08 -5.58
C GLU A 210 -11.32 11.92 -7.03
N VAL A 211 -11.75 12.83 -7.91
CA VAL A 211 -11.39 12.81 -9.34
C VAL A 211 -9.88 12.93 -9.53
N ASN A 212 -9.22 13.84 -8.79
CA ASN A 212 -7.77 13.97 -8.88
C ASN A 212 -7.04 12.72 -8.38
N ARG A 213 -7.53 12.09 -7.30
CA ARG A 213 -6.96 10.83 -6.80
C ARG A 213 -7.08 9.73 -7.85
N GLU A 214 -8.26 9.56 -8.43
CA GLU A 214 -8.52 8.54 -9.45
C GLU A 214 -7.62 8.76 -10.67
N MET A 215 -7.53 9.98 -11.18
CA MET A 215 -6.66 10.33 -12.30
C MET A 215 -5.18 10.01 -12.05
N GLN A 216 -4.64 10.38 -10.88
CA GLN A 216 -3.24 10.10 -10.55
C GLN A 216 -2.99 8.60 -10.30
N THR A 217 -3.96 7.91 -9.69
CA THR A 217 -3.87 6.45 -9.46
C THR A 217 -3.89 5.68 -10.77
N GLN A 218 -4.76 6.08 -11.70
CA GLN A 218 -4.83 5.50 -13.04
C GLN A 218 -3.54 5.75 -13.82
N LEU A 219 -3.01 6.98 -13.79
CA LEU A 219 -1.73 7.32 -14.42
C LEU A 219 -0.58 6.45 -13.88
N LEU A 220 -0.52 6.24 -12.57
CA LEU A 220 0.49 5.36 -11.96
C LEU A 220 0.33 3.91 -12.40
N ALA A 221 -0.90 3.41 -12.48
CA ALA A 221 -1.17 2.06 -12.96
C ALA A 221 -0.67 1.89 -14.40
N GLU A 222 -1.04 2.81 -15.31
CA GLU A 222 -0.62 2.81 -16.71
C GLU A 222 0.91 2.87 -16.85
N LEU A 223 1.59 3.75 -16.10
CA LEU A 223 3.05 3.85 -16.10
C LEU A 223 3.73 2.59 -15.54
N SER A 224 3.09 1.88 -14.61
CA SER A 224 3.61 0.65 -14.00
C SER A 224 3.45 -0.58 -14.90
N GLU A 225 2.34 -0.72 -15.62
CA GLU A 225 2.08 -1.86 -16.51
C GLU A 225 3.00 -1.86 -17.75
N GLN A 226 3.40 -0.67 -18.20
CA GLN A 226 4.41 -0.51 -19.25
C GLN A 226 5.81 -1.00 -18.83
N VAL A 227 6.05 -1.29 -17.54
CA VAL A 227 7.29 -1.94 -17.05
C VAL A 227 7.29 -3.44 -17.40
N CYS A 228 6.12 -4.08 -17.42
CA CYS A 228 5.99 -5.53 -17.60
C CYS A 228 5.89 -5.97 -19.07
N SER A 229 5.74 -5.01 -19.99
CA SER A 229 5.51 -5.26 -21.42
C SER A 229 6.77 -5.13 -22.30
N ALA A 230 7.94 -4.87 -21.70
CA ALA A 230 9.24 -4.72 -22.36
C ALA A 230 10.24 -5.76 -21.85
#